data_AF-A0A1E3B9Z5-F1
#
_entry.id   AF-A0A1E3B9Z5-F1
#
_cell.length_a   1.000
_cell.length_b   1.000
_cell.length_c   1.000
_cell.angle_alpha   90.00
_cell.angle_beta   90.00
_cell.angle_gamma   90.00
#
_symmetry.space_group_name_H-M   'P 1'
#
loop_
_entity.id
_entity.type
_entity.pdbx_description
1 polymer ?
#
loop_
_entity_poly.entity_id
_entity_poly.type
_entity_poly.pdbx_seq_one_letter_code
_entity_poly.pdbx_strand_id
1 'polypeptide(L)'
;MREGGLGRLQKRMRGRFGDMLSPDDAYLSYHDIRLTREDMQTLKNDWLTDNIISFWEEYLEREFLVQYNTSNIVLLRPSMSFMILQTPNPLSLREALPDFTHTTHVFLPINDCRNVTEAEGGTHWSLLLISIVDGVAFHYDSLPPGNHWEANTATRKFSILLNRPFQFVALRDSPIQENGSDCGVFVCLNMRHLLLKRLLLANATEKVSMSLGGKRVDARAGRKEIAKIIEEFRKEGERRRSSSLSPLGKKSQSPPRID
;
A
#
# COMPACT_ATOMS: atom_id res chain seq x y z
N MET A 1 -45.27 2.78 -46.20
CA MET A 1 -43.92 2.30 -45.82
C MET A 1 -42.96 3.48 -45.72
N ARG A 2 -42.82 4.10 -44.55
CA ARG A 2 -41.72 5.04 -44.25
C ARG A 2 -41.46 5.03 -42.74
N GLU A 3 -40.67 4.08 -42.28
CA GLU A 3 -39.98 4.13 -40.99
C GLU A 3 -38.48 3.96 -41.26
N GLY A 4 -37.65 4.91 -40.85
CA GLY A 4 -36.20 4.80 -41.09
C GLY A 4 -35.32 5.98 -40.66
N GLY A 5 -35.84 6.95 -39.89
CA GLY A 5 -35.07 8.16 -39.53
C GLY A 5 -34.58 8.23 -38.08
N LEU A 6 -35.36 7.73 -37.11
CA LEU A 6 -35.15 8.04 -35.69
C LEU A 6 -34.13 7.13 -34.98
N GLY A 7 -34.02 5.86 -35.39
CA GLY A 7 -33.09 4.91 -34.75
C GLY A 7 -31.61 5.19 -35.02
N ARG A 8 -31.28 5.82 -36.16
CA ARG A 8 -29.88 6.17 -36.50
C ARG A 8 -29.37 7.40 -35.76
N LEU A 9 -30.25 8.37 -35.45
CA LEU A 9 -29.85 9.55 -34.67
C LEU A 9 -29.63 9.19 -33.19
N GLN A 10 -30.46 8.32 -32.62
CA GLN A 10 -30.30 7.85 -31.24
C GLN A 10 -29.02 7.01 -31.04
N LYS A 11 -28.64 6.22 -32.05
CA LYS A 11 -27.35 5.49 -32.06
C LYS A 11 -26.13 6.42 -32.23
N ARG A 12 -26.29 7.54 -32.94
CA ARG A 12 -25.23 8.55 -33.14
C ARG A 12 -25.02 9.46 -31.93
N MET A 13 -26.06 9.70 -31.12
CA MET A 13 -25.93 10.44 -29.86
C MET A 13 -25.34 9.59 -28.73
N ARG A 14 -25.56 8.26 -28.73
CA ARG A 14 -24.86 7.32 -27.83
C ARG A 14 -23.36 7.16 -28.09
N GLY A 15 -22.87 7.58 -29.25
CA GLY A 15 -21.43 7.57 -29.58
C GLY A 15 -20.69 8.86 -29.26
N ARG A 16 -21.35 9.85 -28.66
CA ARG A 16 -20.78 11.20 -28.40
C ARG A 16 -20.89 11.69 -26.95
N PHE A 17 -21.63 10.99 -26.09
CA PHE A 17 -21.49 11.10 -24.64
C PHE A 17 -20.53 10.01 -24.22
N GLY A 18 -19.31 10.41 -23.86
CA GLY A 18 -18.12 9.57 -23.81
C GLY A 18 -18.28 8.31 -22.96
N ASP A 19 -17.39 7.35 -23.20
CA ASP A 19 -16.94 6.40 -22.20
C ASP A 19 -16.61 7.17 -20.91
N MET A 20 -17.61 7.38 -20.05
CA MET A 20 -17.35 7.67 -18.64
C MET A 20 -16.82 6.36 -18.09
N LEU A 21 -15.50 6.24 -18.11
CA LEU A 21 -14.78 5.13 -17.50
C LEU A 21 -15.23 5.05 -16.04
N SER A 22 -15.68 3.87 -15.60
CA SER A 22 -16.17 3.67 -14.24
C SER A 22 -15.02 3.86 -13.24
N PRO A 23 -15.23 4.46 -12.06
CA PRO A 23 -14.22 4.49 -10.99
C PRO A 23 -13.65 3.10 -10.67
N ASP A 24 -14.52 2.09 -10.69
CA ASP A 24 -14.21 0.67 -10.44
C ASP A 24 -13.47 -0.04 -11.59
N ASP A 25 -13.28 0.65 -12.73
CA ASP A 25 -12.59 0.03 -13.87
C ASP A 25 -11.17 -0.35 -13.46
N ALA A 26 -10.82 -1.62 -13.70
CA ALA A 26 -9.48 -2.10 -13.42
C ALA A 26 -8.44 -1.34 -14.27
N TYR A 27 -7.41 -0.82 -13.60
CA TYR A 27 -6.35 -0.03 -14.20
C TYR A 27 -5.08 -0.85 -14.43
N LEU A 28 -4.66 -1.62 -13.42
CA LEU A 28 -3.50 -2.52 -13.44
C LEU A 28 -3.74 -3.71 -12.50
N SER A 29 -3.32 -4.91 -12.90
CA SER A 29 -3.08 -6.03 -12.00
C SER A 29 -1.58 -6.27 -11.87
N TYR A 30 -1.02 -6.05 -10.69
CA TYR A 30 0.40 -6.26 -10.37
C TYR A 30 0.49 -7.33 -9.29
N HIS A 31 0.87 -8.55 -9.69
CA HIS A 31 0.78 -9.75 -8.89
C HIS A 31 -0.61 -9.87 -8.23
N ASP A 32 -0.67 -9.88 -6.89
CA ASP A 32 -1.90 -10.04 -6.12
C ASP A 32 -2.66 -8.71 -5.92
N ILE A 33 -2.11 -7.58 -6.37
CA ILE A 33 -2.71 -6.26 -6.20
C ILE A 33 -3.44 -5.84 -7.48
N ARG A 34 -4.71 -5.44 -7.34
CA ARG A 34 -5.51 -4.87 -8.42
C ARG A 34 -5.83 -3.42 -8.12
N LEU A 35 -5.31 -2.52 -8.95
CA LEU A 35 -5.60 -1.10 -8.91
C LEU A 35 -6.78 -0.76 -9.81
N THR A 36 -7.67 0.11 -9.33
CA THR A 36 -8.79 0.70 -10.08
C THR A 36 -8.43 2.09 -10.60
N ARG A 37 -9.33 2.72 -11.36
CA ARG A 37 -9.16 4.12 -11.75
C ARG A 37 -9.32 5.07 -10.58
N GLU A 38 -10.18 4.74 -9.63
CA GLU A 38 -10.36 5.48 -8.39
C GLU A 38 -9.07 5.54 -7.58
N ASP A 39 -8.41 4.39 -7.40
CA ASP A 39 -7.09 4.31 -6.74
C ASP A 39 -6.10 5.31 -7.37
N MET A 40 -6.06 5.36 -8.71
CA MET A 40 -5.18 6.27 -9.44
C MET A 40 -5.56 7.75 -9.30
N GLN A 41 -6.84 8.08 -9.06
CA GLN A 41 -7.23 9.47 -8.81
C GLN A 41 -6.68 9.96 -7.47
N THR A 42 -6.62 9.09 -6.45
CA THR A 42 -6.15 9.49 -5.13
C THR A 42 -4.70 9.99 -5.13
N LEU A 43 -3.86 9.44 -6.01
CA LEU A 43 -2.49 9.89 -6.21
C LEU A 43 -2.35 11.34 -6.68
N LYS A 44 -3.42 11.98 -7.19
CA LYS A 44 -3.33 13.37 -7.65
C LYS A 44 -3.29 14.37 -6.49
N ASN A 45 -4.20 14.24 -5.52
CA ASN A 45 -4.26 15.15 -4.37
C ASN A 45 -5.19 14.66 -3.23
N ASP A 46 -5.38 13.34 -3.09
CA ASP A 46 -6.31 12.77 -2.10
C ASP A 46 -5.61 11.79 -1.15
N TRP A 47 -6.36 11.26 -0.18
CA TRP A 47 -5.91 10.16 0.69
C TRP A 47 -5.63 8.92 -0.13
N LEU A 48 -4.45 8.33 0.05
CA LEU A 48 -4.13 7.07 -0.62
C LEU A 48 -5.04 5.97 -0.06
N THR A 49 -5.54 5.14 -0.97
CA THR A 49 -6.32 3.94 -0.65
C THR A 49 -5.43 2.82 -0.12
N ASP A 50 -6.05 1.81 0.50
CA ASP A 50 -5.42 0.55 0.87
C ASP A 50 -4.68 -0.08 -0.30
N ASN A 51 -5.28 -0.03 -1.50
CA ASN A 51 -4.73 -0.64 -2.71
C ASN A 51 -3.45 0.05 -3.19
N ILE A 52 -3.35 1.38 -3.07
CA ILE A 52 -2.13 2.11 -3.44
C ILE A 52 -0.99 1.76 -2.48
N ILE A 53 -1.26 1.70 -1.17
CA ILE A 53 -0.24 1.32 -0.18
C ILE A 53 0.16 -0.15 -0.40
N SER A 54 -0.81 -1.03 -0.62
CA SER A 54 -0.57 -2.45 -0.93
C SER A 54 0.27 -2.64 -2.18
N PHE A 55 -0.01 -1.88 -3.25
CA PHE A 55 0.80 -1.88 -4.47
C PHE A 55 2.24 -1.47 -4.17
N TRP A 56 2.43 -0.43 -3.37
CA TRP A 56 3.76 0.05 -3.02
C TRP A 56 4.56 -1.00 -2.25
N GLU A 57 3.93 -1.70 -1.31
CA GLU A 57 4.56 -2.79 -0.58
C GLU A 57 4.91 -3.97 -1.50
N GLU A 58 3.97 -4.40 -2.35
CA GLU A 58 4.20 -5.48 -3.32
C GLU A 58 5.36 -5.12 -4.27
N TYR A 59 5.41 -3.87 -4.73
CA TYR A 59 6.53 -3.35 -5.54
C TYR A 59 7.86 -3.43 -4.78
N LEU A 60 7.90 -3.03 -3.51
CA LEU A 60 9.12 -3.12 -2.70
C LEU A 60 9.57 -4.57 -2.50
N GLU A 61 8.63 -5.49 -2.30
CA GLU A 61 8.92 -6.91 -2.16
C GLU A 61 9.52 -7.51 -3.43
N ARG A 62 8.85 -7.28 -4.56
CA ARG A 62 9.17 -7.91 -5.86
C ARG A 62 10.42 -7.34 -6.50
N GLU A 63 10.64 -6.03 -6.39
CA GLU A 63 11.76 -5.38 -7.06
C GLU A 63 13.02 -5.32 -6.19
N PHE A 64 12.87 -5.35 -4.86
CA PHE A 64 14.00 -5.21 -3.95
C PHE A 64 14.18 -6.41 -3.02
N LEU A 65 13.17 -6.78 -2.22
CA LEU A 65 13.37 -7.83 -1.18
C LEU A 65 13.71 -9.21 -1.77
N VAL A 66 13.23 -9.53 -2.97
CA VAL A 66 13.60 -10.79 -3.67
C VAL A 66 15.11 -10.95 -3.87
N GLN A 67 15.89 -9.85 -3.84
CA GLN A 67 17.35 -9.88 -3.98
C GLN A 67 18.05 -10.18 -2.65
N TYR A 68 17.32 -10.13 -1.53
CA TYR A 68 17.83 -10.27 -0.17
C TYR A 68 17.16 -11.46 0.53
N ASN A 69 17.38 -12.67 0.00
CA ASN A 69 16.77 -13.92 0.52
C ASN A 69 17.12 -14.24 1.99
N THR A 70 18.11 -13.58 2.58
CA THR A 70 18.45 -13.70 4.00
C THR A 70 17.75 -12.66 4.88
N SER A 71 17.11 -11.65 4.28
CA SER A 71 16.34 -10.64 4.99
C SER A 71 14.93 -11.16 5.27
N ASN A 72 14.69 -11.58 6.51
CA ASN A 72 13.36 -12.04 6.92
C ASN A 72 12.52 -10.82 7.33
N ILE A 73 12.12 -10.01 6.36
CA ILE A 73 11.31 -8.80 6.57
C ILE A 73 9.94 -9.03 5.94
N VAL A 74 8.88 -8.69 6.69
CA VAL A 74 7.49 -8.78 6.23
C VAL A 74 6.90 -7.39 6.10
N LEU A 75 6.26 -7.08 4.96
CA LEU A 75 5.41 -5.90 4.82
C LEU A 75 3.95 -6.38 4.88
N LEU A 76 3.24 -6.05 5.97
CA LEU A 76 1.84 -6.45 6.11
C LEU A 76 0.94 -5.47 5.39
N ARG A 77 0.12 -6.01 4.50
CA ARG A 77 -0.91 -5.25 3.77
C ARG A 77 -1.80 -4.46 4.75
N PRO A 78 -2.30 -3.27 4.37
CA PRO A 78 -3.21 -2.47 5.17
C PRO A 78 -4.38 -3.27 5.77
N SER A 79 -4.99 -4.15 4.99
CA SER A 79 -6.08 -5.03 5.43
C SER A 79 -5.67 -5.98 6.56
N MET A 80 -4.45 -6.54 6.53
CA MET A 80 -3.91 -7.38 7.61
C MET A 80 -3.64 -6.56 8.88
N SER A 81 -3.09 -5.36 8.72
CA SER A 81 -2.86 -4.43 9.84
C SER A 81 -4.19 -4.03 10.50
N PHE A 82 -5.22 -3.75 9.71
CA PHE A 82 -6.58 -3.48 10.18
C PHE A 82 -7.18 -4.69 10.91
N MET A 83 -7.09 -5.90 10.35
CA MET A 83 -7.56 -7.13 11.00
C MET A 83 -6.93 -7.31 12.40
N ILE A 84 -5.61 -7.09 12.52
CA ILE A 84 -4.89 -7.20 13.79
C ILE A 84 -5.40 -6.18 14.81
N LEU A 85 -5.65 -4.95 14.38
CA LEU A 85 -6.16 -3.87 15.23
C LEU A 85 -7.58 -4.17 15.74
N GLN A 86 -8.48 -4.60 14.84
CA GLN A 86 -9.90 -4.78 15.13
C GLN A 86 -10.22 -6.09 15.86
N THR A 87 -9.42 -7.14 15.67
CA THR A 87 -9.73 -8.46 16.24
C THR A 87 -9.44 -8.48 17.74
N PRO A 88 -10.42 -8.75 18.63
CA PRO A 88 -10.21 -8.73 20.08
C PRO A 88 -9.12 -9.71 20.55
N ASN A 89 -9.16 -10.94 20.07
CA ASN A 89 -8.11 -11.95 20.32
C ASN A 89 -7.25 -12.14 19.06
N PRO A 90 -6.03 -11.57 19.00
CA PRO A 90 -5.22 -11.67 17.78
C PRO A 90 -4.77 -13.10 17.48
N LEU A 91 -4.79 -14.02 18.47
CA LEU A 91 -4.42 -15.42 18.24
C LEU A 91 -5.36 -16.15 17.27
N SER A 92 -6.59 -15.67 17.08
CA SER A 92 -7.51 -16.25 16.09
C SER A 92 -7.12 -15.92 14.64
N LEU A 93 -6.17 -15.00 14.42
CA LEU A 93 -5.71 -14.61 13.09
C LEU A 93 -4.50 -15.42 12.60
N ARG A 94 -3.99 -16.39 13.37
CA ARG A 94 -2.75 -17.12 13.03
C ARG A 94 -2.77 -17.75 11.64
N GLU A 95 -3.92 -18.24 11.18
CA GLU A 95 -4.06 -18.86 9.86
C GLU A 95 -4.22 -17.82 8.72
N ALA A 96 -4.62 -16.59 9.06
CA ALA A 96 -4.83 -15.51 8.09
C ALA A 96 -3.61 -14.57 7.96
N LEU A 97 -2.62 -14.69 8.85
CA LEU A 97 -1.41 -13.88 8.86
C LEU A 97 -0.21 -14.69 8.36
N PRO A 98 0.84 -14.02 7.85
CA PRO A 98 2.10 -14.67 7.54
C PRO A 98 2.72 -15.37 8.76
N ASP A 99 3.53 -16.40 8.51
CA ASP A 99 4.35 -17.01 9.55
C ASP A 99 5.50 -16.08 9.95
N PHE A 100 5.47 -15.61 11.20
CA PHE A 100 6.50 -14.73 11.74
C PHE A 100 7.69 -15.47 12.38
N THR A 101 7.72 -16.81 12.37
CA THR A 101 8.72 -17.63 13.09
C THR A 101 10.17 -17.23 12.82
N HIS A 102 10.49 -16.90 11.56
CA HIS A 102 11.83 -16.45 11.17
C HIS A 102 11.92 -14.94 10.92
N THR A 103 10.83 -14.21 11.11
CA THR A 103 10.76 -12.78 10.78
C THR A 103 11.58 -11.94 11.76
N THR A 104 12.40 -11.05 11.20
CA THR A 104 13.21 -10.09 11.95
C THR A 104 12.50 -8.75 12.13
N HIS A 105 11.80 -8.29 11.09
CA HIS A 105 11.13 -7.00 11.07
C HIS A 105 9.77 -7.10 10.39
N VAL A 106 8.80 -6.34 10.89
CA VAL A 106 7.46 -6.24 10.28
C VAL A 106 7.12 -4.77 10.09
N PHE A 107 6.76 -4.39 8.87
CA PHE A 107 6.16 -3.09 8.56
C PHE A 107 4.64 -3.23 8.54
N LEU A 108 3.96 -2.26 9.16
CA LEU A 108 2.51 -2.18 9.21
C LEU A 108 2.05 -0.76 8.89
N PRO A 109 1.29 -0.55 7.82
CA PRO A 109 0.45 0.64 7.67
C PRO A 109 -0.64 0.63 8.75
N ILE A 110 -0.72 1.69 9.54
CA ILE A 110 -1.72 1.86 10.60
C ILE A 110 -2.73 2.91 10.16
N ASN A 111 -4.01 2.59 10.32
CA ASN A 111 -5.16 3.46 10.05
C ASN A 111 -6.05 3.56 11.29
N ASP A 112 -6.69 4.71 11.49
CA ASP A 112 -7.59 5.01 12.61
C ASP A 112 -9.04 4.58 12.41
N CYS A 113 -9.34 3.88 11.31
CA CYS A 113 -10.65 3.29 11.06
C CYS A 113 -11.05 2.37 12.22
N ARG A 114 -12.27 2.58 12.74
CA ARG A 114 -12.86 1.76 13.81
C ARG A 114 -14.05 0.94 13.34
N ASN A 115 -14.50 1.17 12.11
CA ASN A 115 -15.71 0.58 11.58
C ASN A 115 -15.37 -0.49 10.54
N VAL A 116 -15.53 -1.76 10.92
CA VAL A 116 -15.24 -2.92 10.05
C VAL A 116 -16.17 -3.04 8.85
N THR A 117 -17.28 -2.29 8.80
CA THR A 117 -18.24 -2.31 7.69
C THR A 117 -18.06 -1.16 6.70
N GLU A 118 -17.15 -0.22 6.98
CA GLU A 118 -16.90 0.95 6.16
C GLU A 118 -15.69 0.72 5.26
N ALA A 119 -15.94 0.60 3.96
CA ALA A 119 -14.89 0.53 2.96
C ALA A 119 -14.13 1.87 2.90
N GLU A 120 -12.81 1.82 2.79
CA GLU A 120 -11.92 3.00 2.80
C GLU A 120 -12.18 3.95 3.99
N GLY A 121 -12.59 3.39 5.14
CA GLY A 121 -12.82 4.15 6.37
C GLY A 121 -11.53 4.64 7.03
N GLY A 122 -11.70 5.48 8.05
CA GLY A 122 -10.59 6.15 8.74
C GLY A 122 -10.18 7.46 8.06
N THR A 123 -9.32 8.20 8.74
CA THR A 123 -8.93 9.56 8.37
C THR A 123 -7.43 9.79 8.30
N HIS A 124 -6.63 8.86 8.79
CA HIS A 124 -5.19 9.06 8.89
C HIS A 124 -4.39 7.78 8.76
N TRP A 125 -3.27 7.87 8.02
CA TRP A 125 -2.28 6.82 7.89
C TRP A 125 -1.02 7.13 8.69
N SER A 126 -0.46 6.12 9.34
CA SER A 126 0.88 6.18 9.93
C SER A 126 1.61 4.86 9.72
N LEU A 127 2.90 4.80 10.04
CA LEU A 127 3.70 3.59 9.85
C LEU A 127 4.17 3.05 11.20
N LEU A 128 4.01 1.75 11.41
CA LEU A 128 4.62 1.02 12.52
C LEU A 128 5.68 0.05 11.96
N LEU A 129 6.88 0.10 12.51
CA LEU A 129 7.95 -0.86 12.24
C LEU A 129 8.26 -1.62 13.52
N ILE A 130 8.02 -2.93 13.53
CA ILE A 130 8.33 -3.80 14.65
C ILE A 130 9.67 -4.49 14.35
N SER A 131 10.70 -4.21 15.16
CA SER A 131 11.89 -5.05 15.25
C SER A 131 11.57 -6.21 16.18
N ILE A 132 11.33 -7.39 15.59
CA ILE A 132 11.16 -8.64 16.35
C ILE A 132 12.46 -8.95 17.06
N VAL A 133 13.61 -8.82 16.42
CA VAL A 133 14.89 -9.16 17.05
C VAL A 133 15.18 -8.32 18.30
N ASP A 134 14.89 -7.01 18.26
CA ASP A 134 15.18 -6.10 19.38
C ASP A 134 14.04 -5.99 20.40
N GLY A 135 12.84 -6.48 20.07
CA GLY A 135 11.67 -6.32 20.94
C GLY A 135 11.18 -4.88 21.04
N VAL A 136 11.28 -4.10 19.96
CA VAL A 136 10.88 -2.69 19.91
C VAL A 136 9.98 -2.42 18.70
N ALA A 137 8.95 -1.61 18.90
CA ALA A 137 8.05 -1.14 17.87
C ALA A 137 8.16 0.39 17.71
N PHE A 138 8.57 0.84 16.53
CA PHE A 138 8.81 2.24 16.19
C PHE A 138 7.62 2.79 15.40
N HIS A 139 6.97 3.81 15.93
CA HIS A 139 5.83 4.47 15.29
C HIS A 139 6.25 5.79 14.66
N TYR A 140 5.97 5.94 13.36
CA TYR A 140 6.23 7.10 12.55
C TYR A 140 4.91 7.71 12.11
N ASP A 141 4.65 8.92 12.60
CA ASP A 141 3.42 9.65 12.35
C ASP A 141 3.76 11.04 11.80
N SER A 142 3.21 11.36 10.62
CA SER A 142 3.39 12.66 9.97
C SER A 142 2.41 13.73 10.47
N LEU A 143 1.36 13.34 11.21
CA LEU A 143 0.41 14.21 11.92
C LEU A 143 0.29 13.78 13.39
N PRO A 144 1.38 13.83 14.18
CA PRO A 144 1.31 13.43 15.58
C PRO A 144 0.36 14.35 16.37
N PRO A 145 -0.42 13.82 17.34
CA PRO A 145 -0.37 12.45 17.87
C PRO A 145 -1.38 11.48 17.21
N GLY A 146 -1.71 11.65 15.92
CA GLY A 146 -2.81 11.00 15.20
C GLY A 146 -3.08 9.53 15.56
N ASN A 147 -2.21 8.62 15.13
CA ASN A 147 -2.42 7.16 15.24
C ASN A 147 -1.71 6.52 16.45
N HIS A 148 -1.44 7.29 17.50
CA HIS A 148 -0.64 6.80 18.64
C HIS A 148 -1.29 5.61 19.35
N TRP A 149 -2.60 5.66 19.56
CA TRP A 149 -3.34 4.60 20.27
C TRP A 149 -3.44 3.34 19.44
N GLU A 150 -3.69 3.49 18.15
CA GLU A 150 -3.84 2.43 17.17
C GLU A 150 -2.51 1.69 16.98
N ALA A 151 -1.41 2.42 16.82
CA ALA A 151 -0.07 1.84 16.70
C ALA A 151 0.39 1.13 17.99
N ASN A 152 0.11 1.71 19.16
CA ASN A 152 0.40 1.07 20.45
C ASN A 152 -0.48 -0.18 20.66
N THR A 153 -1.74 -0.14 20.22
CA THR A 153 -2.64 -1.30 20.27
C THR A 153 -2.14 -2.43 19.38
N ALA A 154 -1.77 -2.13 18.12
CA ALA A 154 -1.15 -3.09 17.22
C ALA A 154 0.12 -3.71 17.84
N THR A 155 0.97 -2.89 18.48
CA THR A 155 2.17 -3.37 19.21
C THR A 155 1.83 -4.37 20.32
N ARG A 156 0.78 -4.11 21.10
CA ARG A 156 0.29 -5.04 22.13
C ARG A 156 -0.26 -6.33 21.53
N LYS A 157 -0.97 -6.25 20.40
CA LYS A 157 -1.48 -7.42 19.68
C LYS A 157 -0.33 -8.30 19.16
N PHE A 158 0.72 -7.69 18.62
CA PHE A 158 1.95 -8.40 18.25
C PHE A 158 2.65 -9.06 19.44
N SER A 159 2.65 -8.40 20.60
CA SER A 159 3.20 -8.99 21.81
C SER A 159 2.51 -10.31 22.17
N ILE A 160 1.18 -10.36 21.99
CA ILE A 160 0.37 -11.57 22.21
C ILE A 160 0.63 -12.61 21.11
N LEU A 161 0.60 -12.22 19.83
CA LEU A 161 0.83 -13.11 18.68
C LEU A 161 2.15 -13.87 18.78
N LEU A 162 3.21 -13.14 19.16
CA LEU A 162 4.57 -13.65 19.20
C LEU A 162 5.00 -14.09 20.61
N ASN A 163 4.08 -14.04 21.59
CA ASN A 163 4.31 -14.39 22.99
C ASN A 163 5.60 -13.76 23.56
N ARG A 164 5.79 -12.46 23.33
CA ARG A 164 6.96 -11.70 23.78
C ARG A 164 6.63 -10.23 23.97
N PRO A 165 7.29 -9.50 24.90
CA PRO A 165 7.04 -8.08 25.06
C PRO A 165 7.66 -7.26 23.93
N PHE A 166 6.96 -6.18 23.54
CA PHE A 166 7.49 -5.14 22.66
C PHE A 166 7.44 -3.78 23.37
N GLN A 167 8.56 -3.06 23.38
CA GLN A 167 8.58 -1.66 23.78
C GLN A 167 8.02 -0.80 22.65
N PHE A 168 6.98 -0.03 22.92
CA PHE A 168 6.46 0.95 21.98
C PHE A 168 7.24 2.28 22.06
N VAL A 169 7.68 2.79 20.91
CA VAL A 169 8.41 4.05 20.80
C VAL A 169 7.79 4.90 19.68
N ALA A 170 7.12 5.98 20.06
CA ALA A 170 6.67 7.00 19.12
C ALA A 170 7.84 7.92 18.74
N LEU A 171 8.27 7.89 17.47
CA LEU A 171 9.39 8.69 16.99
C LEU A 171 8.97 10.13 16.71
N ARG A 172 9.29 11.01 17.66
CA ARG A 172 8.94 12.44 17.63
C ARG A 172 9.73 13.25 16.62
N ASP A 173 10.82 12.71 16.10
CA ASP A 173 11.67 13.31 15.08
C ASP A 173 11.33 12.84 13.66
N SER A 174 10.18 12.19 13.49
CA SER A 174 9.65 11.80 12.18
C SER A 174 9.32 13.02 11.32
N PRO A 175 9.46 12.94 9.98
CA PRO A 175 9.03 13.99 9.07
C PRO A 175 7.53 14.28 9.23
N ILE A 176 7.19 15.56 9.36
CA ILE A 176 5.83 16.07 9.53
C ILE A 176 5.27 16.52 8.18
N GLN A 177 4.00 16.22 7.91
CA GLN A 177 3.32 16.72 6.71
C GLN A 177 2.73 18.12 6.94
N GLU A 178 2.60 18.88 5.87
CA GLU A 178 2.07 20.25 5.91
C GLU A 178 0.55 20.33 5.61
N ASN A 179 -0.02 19.30 4.99
CA ASN A 179 -1.44 19.26 4.59
C ASN A 179 -2.19 18.10 5.28
N GLY A 180 -3.48 17.95 4.98
CA GLY A 180 -4.32 16.90 5.56
C GLY A 180 -4.39 15.58 4.78
N SER A 181 -3.67 15.40 3.67
CA SER A 181 -3.90 14.27 2.77
C SER A 181 -2.68 13.46 2.35
N ASP A 182 -1.47 13.90 2.71
CA ASP A 182 -0.23 13.23 2.32
C ASP A 182 0.20 12.09 3.25
N CYS A 183 -0.53 11.79 4.33
CA CYS A 183 -0.15 10.80 5.34
C CYS A 183 0.20 9.43 4.73
N GLY A 184 -0.60 8.91 3.79
CA GLY A 184 -0.29 7.66 3.09
C GLY A 184 0.99 7.73 2.25
N VAL A 185 1.31 8.89 1.67
CA VAL A 185 2.56 9.09 0.93
C VAL A 185 3.76 9.06 1.87
N PHE A 186 3.63 9.66 3.06
CA PHE A 186 4.66 9.59 4.10
C PHE A 186 4.88 8.14 4.56
N VAL A 187 3.83 7.34 4.73
CA VAL A 187 3.93 5.90 5.01
C VAL A 187 4.77 5.20 3.94
N CYS A 188 4.43 5.33 2.65
CA CYS A 188 5.16 4.70 1.56
C CYS A 188 6.65 5.13 1.51
N LEU A 189 6.92 6.43 1.61
CA LEU A 189 8.28 6.97 1.49
C LEU A 189 9.16 6.65 2.71
N ASN A 190 8.59 6.66 3.91
CA ASN A 190 9.31 6.28 5.13
C ASN A 190 9.58 4.77 5.13
N MET A 191 8.61 3.95 4.76
CA MET A 191 8.77 2.49 4.62
C MET A 191 9.92 2.16 3.68
N ARG A 192 9.92 2.71 2.45
CA ARG A 192 11.02 2.49 1.50
C ARG A 192 12.37 2.93 2.06
N HIS A 193 12.43 4.07 2.74
CA HIS A 193 13.69 4.57 3.29
C HIS A 193 14.23 3.67 4.39
N LEU A 194 13.38 3.30 5.36
CA LEU A 194 13.75 2.39 6.44
C LEU A 194 14.17 1.04 5.87
N LEU A 195 13.42 0.50 4.92
CA LEU A 195 13.74 -0.77 4.28
C LEU A 195 15.08 -0.70 3.52
N LEU A 196 15.17 0.14 2.49
CA LEU A 196 16.27 0.11 1.52
C LEU A 196 17.53 0.84 1.98
N LYS A 197 17.42 1.79 2.91
CA LYS A 197 18.56 2.63 3.36
C LYS A 197 18.98 2.39 4.79
N ARG A 198 18.18 1.66 5.59
CA ARG A 198 18.51 1.30 6.97
C ARG A 198 18.67 -0.20 7.12
N LEU A 199 17.61 -0.97 6.88
CA LEU A 199 17.60 -2.39 7.21
C LEU A 199 18.41 -3.24 6.24
N LEU A 200 18.22 -3.07 4.93
CA LEU A 200 18.89 -3.92 3.93
C LEU A 200 20.37 -3.59 3.70
N LEU A 201 20.82 -2.39 4.10
CA LEU A 201 22.24 -1.99 4.00
C LEU A 201 23.02 -2.29 5.27
N ALA A 202 22.35 -2.63 6.36
CA ALA A 202 23.01 -2.88 7.62
C ALA A 202 23.66 -4.26 7.65
N ASN A 203 24.91 -4.31 8.11
CA ASN A 203 25.54 -5.56 8.46
C ASN A 203 24.94 -6.11 9.77
N ALA A 204 24.93 -7.43 9.95
CA ALA A 204 24.31 -8.09 11.11
C ALA A 204 24.85 -7.64 12.49
N THR A 205 26.00 -6.96 12.52
CA THR A 205 26.66 -6.48 13.75
C THR A 205 26.50 -4.98 14.00
N GLU A 206 25.90 -4.24 13.06
CA GLU A 206 25.79 -2.78 13.14
C GLU A 206 24.48 -2.35 13.81
N LYS A 207 24.59 -1.41 14.75
CA LYS A 207 23.40 -0.75 15.31
C LYS A 207 22.85 0.24 14.29
N VAL A 208 21.62 0.03 13.86
CA VAL A 208 20.94 0.90 12.90
C VAL A 208 20.05 1.87 13.65
N SER A 209 20.26 3.17 13.42
CA SER A 209 19.34 4.18 13.94
C SER A 209 18.02 4.13 13.17
N MET A 210 16.93 4.02 13.91
CA MET A 210 15.56 4.08 13.40
C MET A 210 15.02 5.53 13.32
N SER A 211 15.77 6.51 13.82
CA SER A 211 15.41 7.92 13.70
C SER A 211 15.31 8.37 12.24
N LEU A 212 14.27 9.17 11.95
CA LEU A 212 14.13 9.92 10.70
C LEU A 212 14.38 11.42 10.90
N GLY A 213 15.01 11.81 12.01
CA GLY A 213 15.39 13.19 12.30
C GLY A 213 16.20 13.80 11.16
N GLY A 214 15.77 14.98 10.70
CA GLY A 214 16.42 15.69 9.59
C GLY A 214 16.10 15.14 8.19
N LYS A 215 15.34 14.04 8.08
CA LYS A 215 14.84 13.57 6.78
C LYS A 215 13.78 14.54 6.26
N ARG A 216 13.93 14.95 5.01
CA ARG A 216 12.90 15.69 4.28
C ARG A 216 12.10 14.72 3.42
N VAL A 217 10.79 14.90 3.39
CA VAL A 217 9.86 14.12 2.56
C VAL A 217 9.18 15.09 1.61
N ASP A 218 9.35 14.86 0.30
CA ASP A 218 8.61 15.57 -0.73
C ASP A 218 7.46 14.67 -1.18
N ALA A 219 6.29 14.87 -0.58
CA ALA A 219 5.11 14.07 -0.87
C ALA A 219 4.59 14.28 -2.30
N ARG A 220 4.75 15.49 -2.87
CA ARG A 220 4.37 15.75 -4.26
C ARG A 220 5.25 14.96 -5.23
N ALA A 221 6.55 14.90 -4.98
CA ALA A 221 7.45 14.04 -5.74
C ALA A 221 7.12 12.56 -5.52
N GLY A 222 6.81 12.14 -4.29
CA GLY A 222 6.38 10.79 -3.96
C GLY A 222 5.15 10.33 -4.73
N ARG A 223 4.09 11.14 -4.76
CA ARG A 223 2.87 10.88 -5.54
C ARG A 223 3.17 10.67 -7.03
N LYS A 224 3.99 11.57 -7.61
CA LYS A 224 4.42 11.48 -9.01
C LYS A 224 5.23 10.22 -9.28
N GLU A 225 6.10 9.84 -8.34
CA GLU A 225 6.92 8.64 -8.44
C GLU A 225 6.06 7.38 -8.43
N ILE A 226 5.15 7.23 -7.45
CA ILE A 226 4.24 6.09 -7.36
C ILE A 226 3.40 5.98 -8.64
N ALA A 227 2.79 7.09 -9.08
CA ALA A 227 1.98 7.13 -10.30
C ALA A 227 2.79 6.74 -11.55
N LYS A 228 4.04 7.20 -11.65
CA LYS A 228 4.93 6.90 -12.76
C LYS A 228 5.27 5.41 -12.81
N ILE A 229 5.62 4.81 -11.67
CA ILE A 229 5.94 3.37 -11.58
C ILE A 229 4.74 2.52 -12.00
N ILE A 230 3.54 2.85 -11.50
CA ILE A 230 2.31 2.14 -11.89
C ILE A 230 2.08 2.23 -13.41
N GLU A 231 2.24 3.41 -14.00
CA GLU A 231 2.04 3.60 -15.44
C GLU A 231 3.10 2.87 -16.29
N GLU A 232 4.33 2.75 -15.80
CA GLU A 232 5.39 1.95 -16.44
C GLU A 232 5.01 0.45 -16.48
N PHE A 233 4.56 -0.11 -15.37
CA PHE A 233 4.07 -1.49 -15.31
C PHE A 233 2.81 -1.71 -16.14
N ARG A 234 1.89 -0.74 -16.14
CA ARG A 234 0.70 -0.77 -16.98
C ARG A 234 1.06 -0.85 -18.47
N LYS A 235 1.97 0.01 -18.94
CA LYS A 235 2.47 -0.02 -20.32
C LYS A 235 3.20 -1.32 -20.65
N GLU A 236 3.95 -1.87 -19.69
CA GLU A 236 4.58 -3.19 -19.84
C GLU A 236 3.54 -4.30 -20.00
N GLY A 237 2.53 -4.36 -19.13
CA GLY A 237 1.44 -5.32 -19.23
C GLY A 237 0.63 -5.20 -20.53
N GLU A 238 0.42 -3.98 -21.02
CA GLU A 238 -0.20 -3.73 -22.32
C GLU A 238 0.66 -4.25 -23.49
N ARG A 239 1.98 -4.07 -23.42
CA ARG A 239 2.93 -4.60 -24.41
C ARG A 239 2.93 -6.12 -24.43
N ARG A 240 3.04 -6.79 -23.26
CA ARG A 240 2.98 -8.26 -23.14
C ARG A 240 1.70 -8.86 -23.71
N ARG A 241 0.57 -8.18 -23.51
CA ARG A 241 -0.73 -8.56 -24.09
C ARG A 241 -0.77 -8.40 -25.61
N SER A 242 -0.20 -7.33 -26.14
CA SER A 242 -0.18 -7.09 -27.60
C SER A 242 0.65 -8.13 -28.35
N SER A 243 1.72 -8.65 -27.74
CA SER A 243 2.55 -9.73 -28.30
C SER A 243 1.91 -11.11 -28.22
N SER A 244 0.87 -11.32 -27.40
CA SER A 244 0.21 -12.62 -27.18
C SER A 244 -1.14 -12.78 -27.90
N LEU A 245 -1.49 -11.86 -28.81
CA LEU A 245 -2.75 -11.94 -29.56
C LEU A 245 -2.83 -13.21 -30.42
N SER A 246 -3.83 -14.04 -30.14
CA SER A 246 -4.22 -15.20 -30.95
C SER A 246 -4.92 -14.76 -32.26
N PRO A 247 -4.97 -15.62 -33.31
CA PRO A 247 -5.37 -15.24 -34.69
C PRO A 247 -6.77 -14.64 -34.85
N LEU A 248 -7.59 -14.67 -33.79
CA LEU A 248 -9.00 -14.27 -33.78
C LEU A 248 -9.26 -12.82 -33.35
N GLY A 249 -8.21 -12.02 -33.06
CA GLY A 249 -8.31 -10.55 -32.97
C GLY A 249 -9.21 -9.96 -31.87
N LYS A 250 -9.70 -10.77 -30.92
CA LYS A 250 -10.51 -10.26 -29.79
C LYS A 250 -9.60 -9.67 -28.72
N LYS A 251 -9.73 -8.36 -28.45
CA LYS A 251 -9.10 -7.70 -27.30
C LYS A 251 -9.64 -8.30 -26.01
N SER A 252 -8.75 -8.77 -25.12
CA SER A 252 -9.13 -9.22 -23.77
C SER A 252 -9.73 -8.04 -22.98
N GLN A 253 -10.81 -8.31 -22.24
CA GLN A 253 -11.45 -7.36 -21.31
C GLN A 253 -10.72 -7.27 -19.96
N SER A 254 -9.69 -8.09 -19.73
CA SER A 254 -8.90 -8.06 -18.50
C SER A 254 -7.95 -6.85 -18.47
N PRO A 255 -7.67 -6.28 -17.29
CA PRO A 255 -6.68 -5.21 -17.15
C PRO A 255 -5.28 -5.65 -17.61
N PRO A 256 -4.38 -4.70 -17.94
CA PRO A 256 -2.96 -4.98 -18.08
C PRO A 256 -2.42 -5.71 -16.84
N ARG A 257 -1.60 -6.75 -17.05
CA ARG A 257 -1.14 -7.63 -15.97
C ARG A 257 0.37 -7.78 -15.95
N ILE A 258 0.94 -7.77 -14.75
CA ILE A 258 2.29 -8.19 -14.41
C ILE A 258 2.17 -9.30 -13.38
N ASP A 259 2.84 -10.42 -13.62
CA ASP A 259 2.84 -11.63 -12.79
C ASP A 259 4.26 -11.96 -12.32
#